data_AF-A0A8R7TBK3-F1
#
_entry.id   AF-A0A8R7TBK3-F1
#
_cell.length_a   1.000
_cell.length_b   1.000
_cell.length_c   1.000
_cell.angle_alpha   90.00
_cell.angle_beta   90.00
_cell.angle_gamma   90.00
#
_symmetry.space_group_name_H-M   'P 1'
#
loop_
_entity.id
_entity.type
_entity.pdbx_description
1 polymer ?
#
loop_
_entity_poly.entity_id
_entity_poly.type
_entity_poly.pdbx_seq_one_letter_code
_entity_poly.pdbx_strand_id
1 'polypeptide(L)'
;MGDQEYLINGYAVWVGYLSMAISGLGFLVLTWTTVVLLGGFVSELHKEDFWCAAFITLVQTAGRIFDVTLNEKLGYMEDALLGFLAAISFGIVPDDAPSKSCTQDLLSFLLFFSVILLVLVQVMVLALILSPLAIIYVLGIFMSGVISLWRLIEHDHGGNSDEKASNLAPALQTLYYLALLQGVLFCYRFLLTLTEKKFSKTLVTEDSMATEDSEVQAVLYNYLRKTRRGCEKDPTFTEGRNLVTYAVDKIGSNSPVDSISGVKILYAAICMVESKNDWSNVHGQR
;
A
#
# COMPACT_ATOMS: atom_id res chain seq x y z
N MET A 1 -19.65 -22.63 -3.43
CA MET A 1 -19.16 -21.45 -4.16
C MET A 1 -19.66 -20.14 -3.54
N GLY A 2 -20.97 -19.84 -3.55
CA GLY A 2 -21.49 -18.55 -3.04
C GLY A 2 -21.11 -18.17 -1.59
N ASP A 3 -21.02 -19.14 -0.67
CA ASP A 3 -20.72 -18.87 0.74
C ASP A 3 -19.28 -18.35 0.96
N GLN A 4 -18.29 -18.93 0.25
CA GLN A 4 -16.88 -18.50 0.34
C GLN A 4 -16.65 -17.15 -0.36
N GLU A 5 -17.29 -16.94 -1.52
CA GLU A 5 -17.21 -15.68 -2.24
C GLU A 5 -17.81 -14.53 -1.43
N TYR A 6 -18.94 -14.77 -0.76
CA TYR A 6 -19.57 -13.81 0.13
C TYR A 6 -18.64 -13.40 1.28
N LEU A 7 -17.97 -14.36 1.93
CA LEU A 7 -17.02 -14.08 3.00
C LEU A 7 -15.81 -13.27 2.52
N ILE A 8 -15.27 -13.60 1.34
CA ILE A 8 -14.12 -12.89 0.75
C ILE A 8 -14.50 -11.46 0.37
N ASN A 9 -15.65 -11.28 -0.28
CA ASN A 9 -16.14 -9.97 -0.67
C ASN A 9 -16.45 -9.13 0.58
N GLY A 10 -17.11 -9.71 1.59
CA GLY A 10 -17.39 -9.02 2.86
C GLY A 10 -16.13 -8.58 3.59
N TYR A 11 -15.12 -9.46 3.68
CA TYR A 11 -13.82 -9.11 4.24
C TYR A 11 -13.13 -7.99 3.43
N ALA A 12 -13.13 -8.09 2.10
CA ALA A 12 -12.52 -7.09 1.23
C ALA A 12 -13.17 -5.71 1.38
N VAL A 13 -14.51 -5.64 1.43
CA VAL A 13 -15.28 -4.42 1.67
C VAL A 13 -14.92 -3.83 3.03
N TRP A 14 -14.86 -4.66 4.07
CA TRP A 14 -14.52 -4.21 5.40
C TRP A 14 -13.08 -3.67 5.49
N VAL A 15 -12.10 -4.29 4.81
CA VAL A 15 -10.74 -3.73 4.68
C VAL A 15 -10.76 -2.41 3.89
N GLY A 16 -11.64 -2.30 2.88
CA GLY A 16 -11.87 -1.06 2.15
C GLY A 16 -12.33 0.08 3.05
N TYR A 17 -13.38 -0.14 3.85
CA TYR A 17 -13.84 0.83 4.84
C TYR A 17 -12.79 1.15 5.91
N LEU A 18 -12.03 0.14 6.36
CA LEU A 18 -10.92 0.36 7.30
C LEU A 18 -9.86 1.31 6.70
N SER A 19 -9.50 1.14 5.43
CA SER A 19 -8.57 2.02 4.71
C SER A 19 -9.11 3.45 4.58
N MET A 20 -10.41 3.58 4.27
CA MET A 20 -11.09 4.87 4.19
C MET A 20 -11.14 5.57 5.56
N ALA A 21 -11.44 4.83 6.63
CA ALA A 21 -11.46 5.36 8.00
C ALA A 21 -10.07 5.85 8.45
N ILE A 22 -9.01 5.08 8.21
CA ILE A 22 -7.63 5.51 8.49
C ILE A 22 -7.29 6.80 7.74
N SER A 23 -7.70 6.91 6.47
CA SER A 23 -7.47 8.11 5.65
C SER A 23 -8.29 9.32 6.12
N GLY A 24 -9.53 9.10 6.57
CA GLY A 24 -10.40 10.12 7.14
C GLY A 24 -9.89 10.65 8.48
N LEU A 25 -9.46 9.75 9.38
CA LEU A 25 -8.75 10.13 10.61
C LEU A 25 -7.44 10.86 10.29
N GLY A 26 -6.78 10.44 9.21
CA GLY A 26 -5.69 11.14 8.55
C GLY A 26 -5.91 12.66 8.46
N PHE A 27 -7.01 13.04 7.80
CA PHE A 27 -7.44 14.44 7.69
C PHE A 27 -7.86 15.05 9.02
N LEU A 28 -8.57 14.30 9.85
CA LEU A 28 -9.09 14.83 11.11
C LEU A 28 -7.95 15.22 12.04
N VAL A 29 -6.90 14.40 12.14
CA VAL A 29 -5.68 14.73 12.88
C VAL A 29 -5.01 15.99 12.31
N LEU A 30 -4.85 16.11 10.98
CA LEU A 30 -4.27 17.32 10.36
C LEU A 30 -5.07 18.59 10.64
N THR A 31 -6.39 18.53 10.48
CA THR A 31 -7.26 19.68 10.75
C THR A 31 -7.26 20.03 12.22
N TRP A 32 -7.17 19.04 13.11
CA TRP A 32 -7.14 19.29 14.54
C TRP A 32 -5.77 19.79 15.02
N THR A 33 -4.65 19.34 14.44
CA THR A 33 -3.34 19.93 14.72
C THR A 33 -3.27 21.38 14.28
N THR A 34 -3.87 21.76 13.15
CA THR A 34 -3.94 23.16 12.75
C THR A 34 -4.82 23.99 13.68
N VAL A 35 -5.92 23.45 14.19
CA VAL A 35 -6.71 24.12 15.25
C VAL A 35 -5.87 24.37 16.50
N VAL A 36 -5.06 23.39 16.94
CA VAL A 36 -4.18 23.56 18.10
C VAL A 36 -3.05 24.57 17.84
N LEU A 37 -2.41 24.51 16.66
CA LEU A 37 -1.25 25.35 16.32
C LEU A 37 -1.63 26.76 15.83
N LEU A 38 -2.78 26.96 15.19
CA LEU A 38 -3.23 28.28 14.71
C LEU A 38 -4.32 28.90 15.56
N GLY A 39 -4.98 28.14 16.44
CA GLY A 39 -6.08 28.60 17.29
C GLY A 39 -5.67 29.52 18.45
N GLY A 40 -4.46 30.10 18.41
CA GLY A 40 -3.96 31.03 19.42
C GLY A 40 -3.34 30.35 20.66
N PHE A 41 -3.32 29.01 20.71
CA PHE A 41 -2.82 28.27 21.87
C PHE A 41 -1.30 28.10 21.93
N VAL A 42 -0.57 28.47 20.88
CA VAL A 42 0.89 28.27 20.79
C VAL A 42 1.65 28.92 21.94
N SER A 43 1.17 30.07 22.43
CA SER A 43 1.78 30.81 23.54
C SER A 43 1.57 30.14 24.90
N GLU A 44 0.56 29.29 25.03
CA GLU A 44 0.21 28.55 26.25
C GLU A 44 0.63 27.07 26.17
N LEU A 45 1.16 26.64 25.02
CA LEU A 45 1.54 25.26 24.76
C LEU A 45 2.85 24.92 25.47
N HIS A 46 2.88 23.79 26.19
CA HIS A 46 4.13 23.29 26.73
C HIS A 46 5.08 22.94 25.57
N LYS A 47 6.38 23.19 25.74
CA LYS A 47 7.40 22.99 24.71
C LYS A 47 7.34 21.57 24.14
N GLU A 48 7.05 20.59 24.98
CA GLU A 48 6.98 19.20 24.57
C GLU A 48 5.76 18.90 23.69
N ASP A 49 4.58 19.40 24.05
CA ASP A 49 3.35 19.18 23.28
C ASP A 49 3.40 19.88 21.92
N PHE A 50 4.11 21.03 21.87
CA PHE A 50 4.43 21.71 20.61
C PHE A 50 5.23 20.80 19.66
N TRP A 51 6.32 20.19 20.14
CA TRP A 51 7.14 19.31 19.31
C TRP A 51 6.39 18.04 18.90
N CYS A 52 5.54 17.49 19.78
CA CYS A 52 4.67 16.37 19.44
C CYS A 52 3.66 16.75 18.34
N ALA A 53 2.95 17.87 18.48
CA ALA A 53 1.98 18.33 17.47
C ALA A 53 2.66 18.65 16.13
N ALA A 54 3.85 19.27 16.15
CA ALA A 54 4.65 19.53 14.97
C ALA A 54 5.09 18.24 14.27
N PHE A 55 5.56 17.25 15.04
CA PHE A 55 5.94 15.93 14.51
C PHE A 55 4.76 15.20 13.89
N ILE A 56 3.61 15.14 14.58
CA ILE A 56 2.37 14.52 14.07
C ILE A 56 1.96 15.19 12.76
N THR A 57 1.97 16.53 12.71
CA THR A 57 1.62 17.29 11.49
C THR A 57 2.58 17.01 10.35
N LEU A 58 3.88 16.95 10.63
CA LEU A 58 4.91 16.65 9.63
C LEU A 58 4.71 15.26 9.04
N VAL A 59 4.55 14.25 9.89
CA VAL A 59 4.30 12.86 9.47
C VAL A 59 3.04 12.78 8.60
N GLN A 60 1.96 13.43 9.01
CA GLN A 60 0.70 13.33 8.29
C GLN A 60 0.71 14.06 6.94
N THR A 61 1.34 15.24 6.91
CA THR A 61 1.51 16.03 5.68
C THR A 61 2.42 15.31 4.71
N ALA A 62 3.58 14.83 5.19
CA ALA A 62 4.52 14.06 4.39
C ALA A 62 3.88 12.78 3.86
N GLY A 63 3.19 12.00 4.68
CA GLY A 63 2.58 10.74 4.25
C GLY A 63 1.53 10.92 3.16
N ARG A 64 0.75 12.00 3.20
CA ARG A 64 -0.25 12.28 2.17
C ARG A 64 0.36 12.73 0.84
N ILE A 65 1.30 13.68 0.91
CA ILE A 65 1.96 14.21 -0.28
C ILE A 65 2.79 13.10 -0.95
N PHE A 66 3.44 12.26 -0.15
CA PHE A 66 4.30 11.20 -0.64
C PHE A 66 3.54 10.04 -1.26
N ASP A 67 2.40 9.62 -0.71
CA ASP A 67 1.57 8.55 -1.32
C ASP A 67 1.11 8.94 -2.73
N VAL A 68 0.66 10.19 -2.91
CA VAL A 68 0.23 10.72 -4.23
C VAL A 68 1.44 10.93 -5.15
N THR A 69 2.45 11.65 -4.67
CA THR A 69 3.59 12.07 -5.49
C THR A 69 4.47 10.88 -5.88
N LEU A 70 4.76 9.96 -4.96
CA LEU A 70 5.67 8.86 -5.24
C LEU A 70 5.01 7.83 -6.16
N ASN A 71 3.74 7.51 -5.97
CA ASN A 71 3.04 6.57 -6.85
C ASN A 71 2.93 7.10 -8.30
N GLU A 72 2.68 8.40 -8.47
CA GLU A 72 2.68 9.05 -9.79
C GLU A 72 4.09 9.10 -10.40
N LYS A 73 5.10 9.52 -9.63
CA LYS A 73 6.49 9.65 -10.10
C LYS A 73 7.15 8.30 -10.39
N LEU A 74 6.82 7.24 -9.65
CA LEU A 74 7.42 5.92 -9.87
C LEU A 74 7.01 5.34 -11.22
N GLY A 75 5.75 5.51 -11.62
CA GLY A 75 5.25 5.05 -12.92
C GLY A 75 5.97 5.74 -14.08
N TYR A 76 6.11 7.06 -14.02
CA TYR A 76 6.86 7.81 -15.04
C TYR A 76 8.35 7.46 -15.09
N MET A 77 8.94 7.14 -13.94
CA MET A 77 10.36 6.75 -13.85
C MET A 77 10.61 5.35 -14.40
N GLU A 78 9.66 4.42 -14.22
CA GLU A 78 9.70 3.08 -14.80
C GLU A 78 9.59 3.13 -16.33
N ASP A 79 8.64 3.92 -16.86
CA ASP A 79 8.48 4.12 -18.30
C ASP A 79 9.72 4.81 -18.93
N ALA A 80 10.30 5.79 -18.24
CA ALA A 80 11.51 6.48 -18.69
C ALA A 80 12.74 5.57 -18.66
N LEU A 81 12.89 4.72 -17.64
CA LEU A 81 13.98 3.74 -17.54
C LEU A 81 13.85 2.66 -18.62
N LEU A 82 12.65 2.14 -18.86
CA LEU A 82 12.35 1.20 -19.95
C LEU A 82 12.66 1.82 -21.31
N GLY A 83 12.22 3.06 -21.55
CA GLY A 83 12.50 3.80 -22.79
C GLY A 83 13.99 4.06 -23.00
N PHE A 84 14.72 4.38 -21.93
CA PHE A 84 16.18 4.58 -22.00
C PHE A 84 16.92 3.27 -22.28
N LEU A 85 16.59 2.17 -21.57
CA LEU A 85 17.15 0.85 -21.85
C LEU A 85 16.87 0.39 -23.29
N ALA A 86 15.67 0.66 -23.80
CA ALA A 86 15.31 0.40 -25.19
C ALA A 86 16.17 1.23 -26.16
N ALA A 87 16.36 2.54 -25.91
CA ALA A 87 17.19 3.41 -26.74
C ALA A 87 18.67 2.96 -26.78
N ILE A 88 19.21 2.47 -25.66
CA ILE A 88 20.54 1.87 -25.61
C ILE A 88 20.60 0.58 -26.44
N SER A 89 19.60 -0.30 -26.30
CA SER A 89 19.56 -1.56 -27.05
C SER A 89 19.44 -1.35 -28.56
N PHE A 90 18.69 -0.33 -29.00
CA PHE A 90 18.55 0.05 -30.41
C PHE A 90 19.77 0.83 -30.95
N GLY A 91 20.43 1.65 -30.13
CA GLY A 91 21.64 2.38 -30.53
C GLY A 91 22.88 1.49 -30.70
N ILE A 92 22.81 0.22 -30.27
CA ILE A 92 23.89 -0.77 -30.37
C ILE A 92 23.81 -1.62 -31.65
N VAL A 93 22.74 -1.52 -32.46
CA VAL A 93 22.65 -2.19 -33.78
C VAL A 93 22.92 -1.17 -34.88
N PRO A 94 24.13 -1.13 -35.48
CA PRO A 94 24.43 -0.24 -36.58
C PRO A 94 24.00 -0.88 -37.90
N ASP A 95 23.02 -0.27 -38.57
CA ASP A 95 22.79 -0.46 -40.00
C ASP A 95 23.82 0.37 -40.80
N ASP A 96 24.75 -0.33 -41.46
CA ASP A 96 25.60 0.00 -42.61
C ASP A 96 26.13 1.46 -42.86
N ALA A 97 27.45 1.65 -42.59
CA ALA A 97 28.50 2.46 -43.26
C ALA A 97 28.39 4.02 -43.46
N PRO A 98 29.46 4.81 -43.79
CA PRO A 98 30.93 4.59 -43.75
C PRO A 98 31.74 5.64 -42.93
N SER A 99 33.03 5.31 -42.71
CA SER A 99 34.18 6.04 -42.12
C SER A 99 33.95 7.29 -41.24
N LYS A 100 33.91 7.07 -39.92
CA LYS A 100 34.11 8.11 -38.88
C LYS A 100 35.49 7.93 -38.23
N SER A 101 36.10 9.03 -37.80
CA SER A 101 37.43 9.00 -37.17
C SER A 101 37.37 8.35 -35.78
N CYS A 102 38.36 7.50 -35.48
CA CYS A 102 38.46 6.72 -34.24
C CYS A 102 38.35 7.58 -32.95
N THR A 103 38.76 8.83 -33.02
CA THR A 103 38.68 9.80 -31.91
C THR A 103 37.25 10.27 -31.63
N GLN A 104 36.38 10.36 -32.64
CA GLN A 104 35.00 10.84 -32.47
C GLN A 104 34.08 9.76 -31.91
N ASP A 105 34.30 8.49 -32.28
CA ASP A 105 33.56 7.36 -31.73
C ASP A 105 33.91 7.10 -30.26
N LEU A 106 35.20 7.20 -29.89
CA LEU A 106 35.64 7.12 -28.50
C LEU A 106 35.08 8.24 -27.63
N LEU A 107 35.03 9.47 -28.16
CA LEU A 107 34.47 10.63 -27.45
C LEU A 107 32.96 10.48 -27.26
N SER A 108 32.25 9.99 -28.29
CA SER A 108 30.82 9.65 -28.18
C SER A 108 30.56 8.58 -27.12
N PHE A 109 31.38 7.52 -27.10
CA PHE A 109 31.28 6.44 -26.13
C PHE A 109 31.56 6.90 -24.69
N LEU A 110 32.58 7.76 -24.50
CA LEU A 110 32.93 8.34 -23.20
C LEU A 110 31.86 9.32 -22.70
N LEU A 111 31.27 10.15 -23.58
CA LEU A 111 30.15 11.02 -23.23
C LEU A 111 28.89 10.22 -22.88
N PHE A 112 28.64 9.13 -23.59
CA PHE A 112 27.52 8.24 -23.29
C PHE A 112 27.67 7.59 -21.91
N PHE A 113 28.86 7.06 -21.61
CA PHE A 113 29.15 6.48 -20.30
C PHE A 113 29.11 7.52 -19.17
N SER A 114 29.58 8.76 -19.43
CA SER A 114 29.53 9.83 -18.44
C SER A 114 28.11 10.29 -18.14
N VAL A 115 27.22 10.34 -19.15
CA VAL A 115 25.79 10.60 -18.95
C VAL A 115 25.13 9.48 -18.13
N ILE A 116 25.44 8.21 -18.43
CA ILE A 116 24.93 7.07 -17.65
C ILE A 116 25.39 7.15 -16.20
N LEU A 117 26.68 7.44 -15.97
CA LEU A 117 27.22 7.58 -14.62
C LEU A 117 26.54 8.74 -13.87
N LEU A 118 26.30 9.87 -14.55
CA LEU A 118 25.61 11.02 -13.97
C LEU A 118 24.15 10.69 -13.62
N VAL A 119 23.43 9.97 -14.49
CA VAL A 119 22.07 9.48 -14.22
C VAL A 119 22.08 8.51 -13.03
N LEU A 120 23.02 7.57 -12.98
CA LEU A 120 23.17 6.62 -11.88
C LEU A 120 23.41 7.34 -10.55
N VAL A 121 24.28 8.34 -10.54
CA VAL A 121 24.55 9.18 -9.37
C VAL A 121 23.28 9.94 -8.95
N GLN A 122 22.54 10.53 -9.90
CA GLN A 122 21.29 11.21 -9.60
C GLN A 122 20.22 10.28 -9.02
N VAL A 123 20.08 9.07 -9.57
CA VAL A 123 19.18 8.03 -9.04
C VAL A 123 19.61 7.62 -7.63
N MET A 124 20.91 7.43 -7.40
CA MET A 124 21.44 7.09 -6.08
C MET A 124 21.21 8.19 -5.06
N VAL A 125 21.41 9.47 -5.43
CA VAL A 125 21.14 10.63 -4.57
C VAL A 125 19.66 10.73 -4.24
N LEU A 126 18.79 10.57 -5.24
CA LEU A 126 17.34 10.54 -5.03
C LEU A 126 16.94 9.38 -4.10
N ALA A 127 17.48 8.18 -4.31
CA ALA A 127 17.22 7.03 -3.45
C ALA A 127 17.68 7.28 -2.00
N LEU A 128 18.84 7.91 -1.81
CA LEU A 128 19.39 8.21 -0.48
C LEU A 128 18.57 9.27 0.26
N ILE A 129 17.95 10.22 -0.44
CA ILE A 129 17.05 11.23 0.13
C ILE A 129 15.64 10.63 0.37
N LEU A 130 15.12 9.84 -0.56
CA LEU A 130 13.77 9.25 -0.50
C LEU A 130 13.68 8.10 0.50
N SER A 131 14.74 7.32 0.69
CA SER A 131 14.78 6.17 1.61
C SER A 131 14.44 6.52 3.07
N PRO A 132 15.10 7.50 3.73
CA PRO A 132 14.74 7.88 5.09
C PRO A 132 13.33 8.47 5.17
N LEU A 133 12.87 9.17 4.12
CA LEU A 133 11.52 9.70 4.03
C LEU A 133 10.46 8.58 3.93
N ALA A 134 10.76 7.52 3.17
CA ALA A 134 9.92 6.32 3.08
C ALA A 134 9.87 5.54 4.40
N ILE A 135 10.98 5.49 5.15
CA ILE A 135 11.02 4.87 6.49
C ILE A 135 10.17 5.69 7.47
N ILE A 136 10.34 7.02 7.49
CA ILE A 136 9.52 7.93 8.30
C ILE A 136 8.05 7.84 7.88
N TYR A 137 7.74 7.60 6.61
CA TYR A 137 6.38 7.37 6.12
C TYR A 137 5.76 6.09 6.68
N VAL A 138 6.43 4.94 6.50
CA VAL A 138 5.90 3.63 6.92
C VAL A 138 5.77 3.56 8.44
N LEU A 139 6.73 4.11 9.16
CA LEU A 139 6.77 4.08 10.62
C LEU A 139 6.08 5.29 11.26
N GLY A 140 5.84 6.36 10.53
CA GLY A 140 5.36 7.64 11.08
C GLY A 140 4.00 7.51 11.74
N ILE A 141 3.06 6.79 11.11
CA ILE A 141 1.73 6.55 11.69
C ILE A 141 1.85 5.75 13.00
N PHE A 142 2.77 4.77 13.06
CA PHE A 142 3.05 4.03 14.28
C PHE A 142 3.64 4.93 15.36
N MET A 143 4.66 5.73 15.02
CA MET A 143 5.31 6.65 15.95
C MET A 143 4.34 7.70 16.49
N SER A 144 3.46 8.23 15.63
CA SER A 144 2.38 9.15 16.03
C SER A 144 1.45 8.52 17.07
N GLY A 145 1.03 7.27 16.86
CA GLY A 145 0.22 6.53 17.83
C GLY A 145 0.95 6.30 19.17
N VAL A 146 2.22 5.91 19.12
CA VAL A 146 3.03 5.68 20.34
C VAL A 146 3.24 6.96 21.13
N ILE A 147 3.61 8.07 20.46
CA ILE A 147 3.79 9.38 21.10
C ILE A 147 2.46 9.86 21.71
N SER A 148 1.35 9.67 21.02
CA SER A 148 0.03 10.05 21.52
C SER A 148 -0.39 9.25 22.74
N LEU A 149 -0.13 7.93 22.74
CA LEU A 149 -0.38 7.08 23.91
C LEU A 149 0.48 7.52 25.10
N TRP A 150 1.77 7.75 24.86
CA TRP A 150 2.70 8.23 25.89
C TRP A 150 2.21 9.53 26.53
N ARG A 151 1.87 10.53 25.69
CA ARG A 151 1.34 11.83 26.14
C ARG A 151 0.06 11.70 26.93
N LEU A 152 -0.86 10.85 26.50
CA LEU A 152 -2.14 10.66 27.17
C LEU A 152 -1.97 10.06 28.57
N ILE A 153 -1.04 9.10 28.73
CA ILE A 153 -0.72 8.50 30.04
C ILE A 153 -0.08 9.54 30.98
N GLU A 154 0.87 10.33 30.46
CA GLU A 154 1.57 11.36 31.24
C GLU A 154 0.62 12.47 31.74
N HIS A 155 -0.33 12.88 30.89
CA HIS A 155 -1.32 13.91 31.23
C HIS A 155 -2.40 13.44 32.22
N ASP A 156 -2.65 12.14 32.32
CA ASP A 156 -3.55 11.53 33.31
C ASP A 156 -2.89 11.36 34.71
N HIS A 157 -1.55 11.28 34.76
CA HIS A 157 -0.78 11.18 36.01
C HIS A 157 -0.32 12.54 36.56
N GLY A 158 -0.28 13.58 35.72
CA GLY A 158 0.08 14.96 36.08
C GLY A 158 -1.08 15.74 36.69
N GLY A 159 -1.63 15.28 37.81
CA GLY A 159 -2.60 16.05 38.59
C GLY A 159 -1.96 17.32 39.15
N ASN A 160 -2.68 18.44 39.01
CA ASN A 160 -2.39 19.82 39.42
C ASN A 160 -1.42 20.63 38.55
N SER A 161 -1.96 21.49 37.68
CA SER A 161 -2.05 22.94 37.96
C SER A 161 -2.65 23.70 36.78
N ASP A 162 -3.54 24.63 37.14
CA ASP A 162 -3.90 25.85 36.43
C ASP A 162 -5.02 25.79 35.37
N GLU A 163 -6.11 26.44 35.78
CA GLU A 163 -7.31 26.93 35.09
C GLU A 163 -7.04 27.77 33.82
N LYS A 164 -5.81 27.78 33.27
CA LYS A 164 -5.33 28.85 32.40
C LYS A 164 -5.48 28.62 30.90
N ALA A 165 -6.05 27.50 30.47
CA ALA A 165 -6.39 27.30 29.07
C ALA A 165 -7.60 26.38 28.93
N SER A 166 -8.79 26.90 29.29
CA SER A 166 -10.05 26.13 29.36
C SER A 166 -10.37 25.29 28.11
N ASN A 167 -9.84 25.69 26.95
CA ASN A 167 -10.05 24.99 25.68
C ASN A 167 -8.80 24.27 25.13
N LEU A 168 -7.61 24.48 25.70
CA LEU A 168 -6.36 23.91 25.17
C LEU A 168 -6.19 22.44 25.56
N ALA A 169 -6.34 22.13 26.85
CA ALA A 169 -6.25 20.76 27.36
C ALA A 169 -7.22 19.81 26.63
N PRO A 170 -8.52 20.13 26.47
CA PRO A 170 -9.43 19.27 25.72
C PRO A 170 -9.08 19.20 24.22
N ALA A 171 -8.52 20.27 23.64
CA ALA A 171 -8.05 20.24 22.26
C ALA A 171 -6.85 19.30 22.07
N LEU A 172 -5.84 19.35 22.95
CA LEU A 172 -4.69 18.44 22.90
C LEU A 172 -5.09 16.98 23.13
N GLN A 173 -5.99 16.72 24.09
CA GLN A 173 -6.50 15.37 24.31
C GLN A 173 -7.19 14.82 23.07
N THR A 174 -8.07 15.62 22.44
CA THR A 174 -8.74 15.22 21.20
C THR A 174 -7.72 14.92 20.10
N LEU A 175 -6.66 15.74 19.97
CA LEU A 175 -5.58 15.49 19.01
C LEU A 175 -4.93 14.11 19.24
N TYR A 176 -4.52 13.83 20.47
CA TYR A 176 -3.83 12.59 20.81
C TYR A 176 -4.74 11.36 20.69
N TYR A 177 -6.02 11.46 21.04
CA TYR A 177 -6.98 10.38 20.81
C TYR A 177 -7.16 10.07 19.33
N LEU A 178 -7.26 11.09 18.47
CA LEU A 178 -7.39 10.89 17.03
C LEU A 178 -6.15 10.23 16.43
N ALA A 179 -4.96 10.70 16.80
CA ALA A 179 -3.69 10.15 16.35
C ALA A 179 -3.47 8.71 16.87
N LEU A 180 -3.85 8.43 18.12
CA LEU A 180 -3.81 7.10 18.71
C LEU A 180 -4.76 6.14 17.99
N LEU A 181 -6.02 6.54 17.79
CA LEU A 181 -7.02 5.73 17.10
C LEU A 181 -6.58 5.39 15.67
N GLN A 182 -6.04 6.37 14.95
CA GLN A 182 -5.47 6.17 13.62
C GLN A 182 -4.30 5.16 13.67
N GLY A 183 -3.39 5.31 14.64
CA GLY A 183 -2.29 4.38 14.86
C GLY A 183 -2.77 2.94 15.10
N VAL A 184 -3.77 2.76 15.97
CA VAL A 184 -4.35 1.44 16.29
C VAL A 184 -5.01 0.79 15.07
N LEU A 185 -5.83 1.53 14.33
CA LEU A 185 -6.46 1.01 13.11
C LEU A 185 -5.43 0.66 12.05
N PHE A 186 -4.35 1.45 11.94
CA PHE A 186 -3.23 1.14 11.06
C PHE A 186 -2.47 -0.12 11.49
N CYS A 187 -2.15 -0.27 12.78
CA CYS A 187 -1.57 -1.49 13.34
C CYS A 187 -2.42 -2.71 12.98
N TYR A 188 -3.73 -2.60 13.16
CA TYR A 188 -4.66 -3.67 12.87
C TYR A 188 -4.68 -4.05 11.38
N ARG A 189 -4.75 -3.06 10.46
CA ARG A 189 -4.61 -3.29 9.02
C ARG A 189 -3.28 -3.93 8.64
N PHE A 190 -2.20 -3.50 9.29
CA PHE A 190 -0.87 -4.06 9.06
C PHE A 190 -0.80 -5.54 9.47
N LEU A 191 -1.34 -5.90 10.64
CA LEU A 191 -1.41 -7.28 11.10
C LEU A 191 -2.23 -8.17 10.16
N LEU A 192 -3.38 -7.69 9.68
CA LEU A 192 -4.20 -8.41 8.69
C LEU A 192 -3.41 -8.70 7.41
N THR A 193 -2.66 -7.70 6.93
CA THR A 193 -1.83 -7.85 5.72
C THR A 193 -0.66 -8.82 5.93
N LEU A 194 -0.07 -8.86 7.13
CA LEU A 194 0.98 -9.83 7.45
C LEU A 194 0.45 -11.27 7.46
N THR A 195 -0.74 -11.49 8.03
CA THR A 195 -1.39 -12.80 8.05
C THR A 195 -1.66 -13.32 6.64
N GLU A 196 -2.20 -12.48 5.75
CA GLU A 196 -2.41 -12.83 4.34
C GLU A 196 -1.10 -13.19 3.62
N LYS A 197 -0.03 -12.41 3.80
CA LYS A 197 1.26 -12.68 3.16
C LYS A 197 1.88 -14.00 3.65
N LYS A 198 1.82 -14.27 4.95
CA LYS A 198 2.30 -15.54 5.53
C LYS A 198 1.56 -16.73 4.92
N PHE A 199 0.23 -16.65 4.83
CA PHE A 199 -0.58 -17.67 4.20
C PHE A 199 -0.14 -17.95 2.75
N SER A 200 0.07 -16.89 1.97
CA SER A 200 0.52 -17.04 0.58
C SER A 200 1.89 -17.69 0.42
N LYS A 201 2.83 -17.41 1.34
CA LYS A 201 4.17 -17.98 1.28
C LYS A 201 4.15 -19.46 1.64
N THR A 202 3.34 -19.85 2.62
CA THR A 202 3.14 -21.26 2.97
C THR A 202 2.61 -22.05 1.77
N LEU A 203 1.60 -21.52 1.06
CA LEU A 203 1.02 -22.16 -0.14
C LEU A 203 2.01 -22.33 -1.29
N VAL A 204 2.95 -21.39 -1.46
CA VAL A 204 3.95 -21.42 -2.53
C VAL A 204 5.15 -22.31 -2.18
N THR A 205 5.43 -22.54 -0.89
CA THR A 205 6.63 -23.29 -0.46
C THR A 205 6.34 -24.80 -0.30
N GLU A 206 5.07 -25.20 -0.15
CA GLU A 206 4.65 -26.61 -0.11
C GLU A 206 4.50 -27.28 -1.49
N ASP A 207 5.05 -26.68 -2.55
CA ASP A 207 4.98 -27.13 -3.95
C ASP A 207 5.79 -28.42 -4.26
N SER A 208 5.99 -29.29 -3.26
CA SER A 208 6.55 -30.64 -3.48
C SER A 208 5.49 -31.73 -3.60
N MET A 209 4.21 -31.46 -3.31
CA MET A 209 3.09 -32.39 -3.55
C MET A 209 1.85 -31.62 -4.01
N ALA A 210 1.75 -31.38 -5.31
CA ALA A 210 0.59 -30.75 -5.94
C ALA A 210 -0.66 -31.61 -5.73
N THR A 211 -1.51 -31.18 -4.80
CA THR A 211 -2.86 -31.74 -4.57
C THR A 211 -3.86 -30.76 -5.19
N GLU A 212 -4.98 -31.23 -5.75
CA GLU A 212 -6.00 -30.34 -6.39
C GLU A 212 -6.45 -29.19 -5.47
N ASP A 213 -6.45 -29.41 -4.15
CA ASP A 213 -6.76 -28.40 -3.14
C ASP A 213 -5.80 -27.19 -3.13
N SER A 214 -4.52 -27.36 -3.51
CA SER A 214 -3.54 -26.27 -3.47
C SER A 214 -3.76 -25.23 -4.58
N GLU A 215 -4.16 -25.68 -5.78
CA GLU A 215 -4.45 -24.79 -6.92
C GLU A 215 -5.73 -23.98 -6.68
N VAL A 216 -6.77 -24.63 -6.14
CA VAL A 216 -8.03 -24.03 -5.69
C VAL A 216 -7.77 -22.91 -4.66
N GLN A 217 -6.88 -23.16 -3.70
CA GLN A 217 -6.54 -22.21 -2.65
C GLN A 217 -5.69 -21.02 -3.15
N ALA A 218 -4.77 -21.26 -4.09
CA ALA A 218 -4.01 -20.21 -4.76
C ALA A 218 -4.93 -19.28 -5.59
N VAL A 219 -5.91 -19.84 -6.29
CA VAL A 219 -6.94 -19.08 -7.01
C VAL A 219 -7.75 -18.20 -6.06
N LEU A 220 -8.21 -18.76 -4.94
CA LEU A 220 -8.99 -18.03 -3.93
C LEU A 220 -8.20 -16.88 -3.31
N TYR A 221 -6.92 -17.11 -3.01
CA TYR A 221 -6.02 -16.08 -2.49
C TYR A 221 -5.81 -14.95 -3.50
N ASN A 222 -5.61 -15.27 -4.79
CA ASN A 222 -5.44 -14.27 -5.83
C ASN A 222 -6.71 -13.43 -6.03
N TYR A 223 -7.89 -14.06 -5.98
CA TYR A 223 -9.17 -13.38 -6.00
C TYR A 223 -9.31 -12.44 -4.80
N LEU A 224 -9.15 -12.94 -3.57
CA LEU A 224 -9.16 -12.17 -2.33
C LEU A 224 -8.24 -10.95 -2.41
N ARG A 225 -6.98 -11.15 -2.82
CA ARG A 225 -5.97 -10.09 -2.92
C ARG A 225 -6.38 -9.01 -3.91
N LYS A 226 -6.90 -9.39 -5.07
CA LYS A 226 -7.34 -8.44 -6.10
C LYS A 226 -8.57 -7.66 -5.63
N THR A 227 -9.56 -8.36 -5.08
CA THR A 227 -10.80 -7.77 -4.57
C THR A 227 -10.51 -6.80 -3.42
N ARG A 228 -9.69 -7.20 -2.45
CA ARG A 228 -9.24 -6.33 -1.36
C ARG A 228 -8.56 -5.06 -1.86
N ARG A 229 -7.62 -5.18 -2.81
CA ARG A 229 -6.90 -4.02 -3.37
C ARG A 229 -7.83 -3.08 -4.15
N GLY A 230 -8.86 -3.62 -4.80
CA GLY A 230 -9.92 -2.80 -5.39
C GLY A 230 -10.74 -2.07 -4.34
N CYS A 231 -11.16 -2.78 -3.27
CA CYS A 231 -11.95 -2.23 -2.17
C CYS A 231 -11.23 -1.14 -1.37
N GLU A 232 -9.91 -1.24 -1.22
CA GLU A 232 -9.08 -0.21 -0.60
C GLU A 232 -9.18 1.14 -1.32
N LYS A 233 -9.49 1.14 -2.62
CA LYS A 233 -9.72 2.36 -3.42
C LYS A 233 -11.20 2.74 -3.45
N ASP A 234 -12.06 1.74 -3.64
CA ASP A 234 -13.49 1.92 -3.78
C ASP A 234 -14.24 0.73 -3.16
N PRO A 235 -14.94 0.88 -2.02
CA PRO A 235 -15.68 -0.20 -1.39
C PRO A 235 -16.74 -0.85 -2.30
N THR A 236 -17.24 -0.13 -3.30
CA THR A 236 -18.22 -0.67 -4.27
C THR A 236 -17.59 -1.63 -5.28
N PHE A 237 -16.27 -1.82 -5.26
CA PHE A 237 -15.54 -2.71 -6.16
C PHE A 237 -16.02 -4.17 -6.12
N THR A 238 -16.71 -4.60 -5.07
CA THR A 238 -17.30 -5.95 -4.96
C THR A 238 -18.65 -6.10 -5.65
N GLU A 239 -19.31 -5.01 -6.03
CA GLU A 239 -20.63 -5.06 -6.65
C GLU A 239 -20.57 -5.80 -7.99
N GLY A 240 -21.34 -6.89 -8.10
CA GLY A 240 -21.33 -7.76 -9.28
C GLY A 240 -20.05 -8.61 -9.46
N ARG A 241 -19.10 -8.59 -8.53
CA ARG A 241 -17.88 -9.42 -8.59
C ARG A 241 -18.06 -10.77 -7.90
N ASN A 242 -17.68 -11.81 -8.62
CA ASN A 242 -17.48 -13.16 -8.13
C ASN A 242 -16.27 -13.77 -8.86
N LEU A 243 -15.94 -15.02 -8.55
CA LEU A 243 -14.76 -15.68 -9.12
C LEU A 243 -14.86 -15.83 -10.65
N VAL A 244 -16.09 -16.02 -11.18
CA VAL A 244 -16.36 -16.14 -12.62
C VAL A 244 -16.17 -14.80 -13.33
N THR A 245 -16.75 -13.72 -12.82
CA THR A 245 -16.57 -12.37 -13.38
C THR A 245 -15.09 -11.98 -13.36
N TYR A 246 -14.35 -12.34 -12.30
CA TYR A 246 -12.91 -12.12 -12.23
C TYR A 246 -12.12 -12.93 -13.27
N ALA A 247 -12.49 -14.20 -13.50
CA ALA A 247 -11.89 -15.04 -14.53
C ALA A 247 -12.13 -14.46 -15.93
N VAL A 248 -13.35 -14.00 -16.21
CA VAL A 248 -13.72 -13.38 -17.49
C VAL A 248 -12.96 -12.08 -17.72
N ASP A 249 -12.87 -11.21 -16.70
CA ASP A 249 -12.04 -9.99 -16.76
C ASP A 249 -10.57 -10.30 -17.08
N LYS A 250 -10.03 -11.36 -16.47
CA LYS A 250 -8.67 -11.86 -16.72
C LYS A 250 -8.49 -12.37 -18.15
N ILE A 251 -9.48 -13.09 -18.69
CA ILE A 251 -9.46 -13.59 -20.07
C ILE A 251 -9.42 -12.43 -21.08
N GLY A 252 -10.16 -11.35 -20.81
CA GLY A 252 -10.25 -10.18 -21.67
C GLY A 252 -9.09 -9.16 -21.59
N SER A 253 -8.07 -9.35 -20.73
CA SER A 253 -7.06 -8.31 -20.44
C SER A 253 -5.96 -8.11 -21.50
N ASN A 254 -6.10 -8.70 -22.71
CA ASN A 254 -5.11 -8.69 -23.79
C ASN A 254 -3.72 -9.26 -23.43
N SER A 255 -3.59 -9.96 -22.30
CA SER A 255 -2.36 -10.61 -21.85
C SER A 255 -2.51 -12.13 -21.91
N PRO A 256 -1.67 -12.85 -22.68
CA PRO A 256 -1.78 -14.31 -22.80
C PRO A 256 -1.60 -15.02 -21.46
N VAL A 257 -0.78 -14.47 -20.55
CA VAL A 257 -0.58 -14.99 -19.20
C VAL A 257 -1.85 -14.83 -18.34
N ASP A 258 -2.50 -13.67 -18.44
CA ASP A 258 -3.75 -13.42 -17.73
C ASP A 258 -4.90 -14.26 -18.28
N SER A 259 -4.95 -14.48 -19.60
CA SER A 259 -5.95 -15.35 -20.20
C SER A 259 -5.83 -16.80 -19.72
N ILE A 260 -4.61 -17.35 -19.69
CA ILE A 260 -4.37 -18.69 -19.12
C ILE A 260 -4.77 -18.71 -17.64
N SER A 261 -4.39 -17.69 -16.87
CA SER A 261 -4.77 -17.57 -15.46
C SER A 261 -6.28 -17.53 -15.28
N GLY A 262 -7.02 -16.82 -16.14
CA GLY A 262 -8.47 -16.75 -16.10
C GLY A 262 -9.13 -18.09 -16.38
N VAL A 263 -8.63 -18.86 -17.36
CA VAL A 263 -9.12 -20.23 -17.62
C VAL A 263 -8.88 -21.15 -16.42
N LYS A 264 -7.71 -21.07 -15.78
CA LYS A 264 -7.42 -21.83 -14.55
C LYS A 264 -8.37 -21.50 -13.41
N ILE A 265 -8.70 -20.22 -13.23
CA ILE A 265 -9.66 -19.76 -12.23
C ILE A 265 -11.06 -20.36 -12.51
N LEU A 266 -11.47 -20.37 -13.78
CA LEU A 266 -12.76 -20.95 -14.18
C LEU A 266 -12.80 -22.46 -13.95
N TYR A 267 -11.71 -23.17 -14.26
CA TYR A 267 -11.59 -24.60 -13.97
C TYR A 267 -11.69 -24.88 -12.46
N ALA A 268 -10.93 -24.15 -11.64
CA ALA A 268 -11.00 -24.30 -10.18
C ALA A 268 -12.41 -23.98 -9.64
N ALA A 269 -13.11 -22.99 -10.21
CA ALA A 269 -14.49 -22.68 -9.86
C ALA A 269 -15.45 -23.86 -10.12
N ILE A 270 -15.26 -24.55 -11.25
CA ILE A 270 -16.04 -25.76 -11.59
C ILE A 270 -15.76 -26.87 -10.57
N CYS A 271 -14.49 -27.16 -10.28
CA CYS A 271 -14.10 -28.18 -9.29
C CYS A 271 -14.71 -27.91 -7.90
N MET A 272 -14.73 -26.64 -7.46
CA MET A 272 -15.37 -26.25 -6.19
C MET A 272 -16.88 -26.53 -6.15
N VAL A 273 -17.56 -26.41 -7.29
CA VAL A 273 -19.01 -26.68 -7.39
C VAL A 273 -19.29 -28.17 -7.40
N GLU A 274 -18.53 -28.94 -8.18
CA GLU A 274 -18.67 -30.40 -8.26
C GLU A 274 -18.44 -31.05 -6.89
N SER A 275 -17.37 -30.66 -6.18
CA SER A 275 -17.08 -31.14 -4.83
C SER A 275 -18.22 -30.86 -3.83
N LYS A 276 -18.85 -29.67 -3.88
CA LYS A 276 -20.00 -29.33 -3.02
C LYS A 276 -21.22 -30.20 -3.32
N ASN A 277 -21.46 -30.50 -4.60
CA ASN A 277 -22.59 -31.32 -5.02
C ASN A 277 -22.44 -32.77 -4.56
N ASP A 278 -21.25 -33.35 -4.68
CA ASP A 278 -20.96 -34.70 -4.20
C ASP A 278 -21.17 -34.82 -2.68
N TRP A 279 -20.67 -33.85 -1.91
CA TRP A 279 -20.91 -33.79 -0.46
C TRP A 279 -22.40 -33.71 -0.09
N SER A 280 -23.17 -32.93 -0.85
CA SER A 280 -24.61 -32.77 -0.60
C SER A 280 -25.41 -34.04 -0.93
N ASN A 281 -25.00 -34.78 -1.96
CA ASN A 281 -25.62 -36.04 -2.35
C ASN A 281 -25.35 -37.15 -1.31
N VAL A 282 -24.15 -37.19 -0.73
CA VAL A 282 -23.77 -38.16 0.30
C VAL A 282 -24.53 -37.93 1.62
N HIS A 283 -24.78 -36.67 2.00
CA HIS A 283 -25.45 -36.35 3.26
C HIS A 283 -26.96 -36.11 3.16
N GLY A 284 -27.51 -35.89 1.96
CA GLY A 284 -28.94 -35.75 1.73
C GLY A 284 -29.71 -37.07 1.65
N GLN A 285 -29.03 -38.23 1.69
CA GLN A 285 -29.64 -39.57 1.68
C GLN A 285 -29.82 -40.19 3.08
N ARG A 286 -29.73 -39.42 4.18
CA ARG A 286 -29.98 -39.90 5.55
C ARG A 286 -31.23 -39.30 6.16
#